data_AF-A0A091C995-F1
#
_entry.id   AF-A0A091C995-F1
#
_cell.length_a   1.000
_cell.length_b   1.000
_cell.length_c   1.000
_cell.angle_alpha   90.00
_cell.angle_beta   90.00
_cell.angle_gamma   90.00
#
_symmetry.space_group_name_H-M   'P 1'
#
loop_
_entity.id
_entity.type
_entity.pdbx_description
1 polymer ?
#
loop_
_entity_poly.entity_id
_entity_poly.type
_entity_poly.pdbx_seq_one_letter_code
_entity_poly.pdbx_strand_id
1 'polypeptide(L)'
;MLSQSWNVDKGSYVLTIASTGKQGDLANITKIISKYSNIASCITLDIDKDEFIRRTLITLASNTSKQTLDTIISRLENKDFKVVEIENLINDK
;
A
#
# COMPACT_ATOMS: atom_id res chain seq x y z
N MET A 1 -16.75 10.90 -4.40
CA MET A 1 -16.29 9.73 -5.20
C MET A 1 -14.86 9.98 -5.65
N LEU A 2 -14.03 8.93 -5.71
CA LEU A 2 -12.55 8.93 -5.59
C LEU A 2 -12.03 9.43 -4.22
N SER A 3 -12.44 10.61 -3.77
CA SER A 3 -12.13 11.11 -2.41
C SER A 3 -12.59 10.17 -1.29
N GLN A 4 -13.77 9.55 -1.46
CA GLN A 4 -14.27 8.53 -0.52
C GLN A 4 -13.55 7.18 -0.66
N SER A 5 -12.97 6.89 -1.83
CA SER A 5 -12.17 5.67 -2.07
C SER A 5 -10.79 5.73 -1.41
N TRP A 6 -10.29 6.93 -1.12
CA TRP A 6 -9.10 7.13 -0.28
C TRP A 6 -9.33 6.83 1.21
N ASN A 7 -10.59 6.79 1.65
CA ASN A 7 -11.00 6.44 3.01
C ASN A 7 -10.17 7.18 4.09
N VAL A 8 -9.93 8.48 3.86
CA VAL A 8 -9.04 9.35 4.65
C VAL A 8 -9.41 9.35 6.15
N ASP A 9 -10.69 9.16 6.47
CA ASP A 9 -11.18 9.13 7.85
C ASP A 9 -10.96 7.79 8.58
N LYS A 10 -10.70 6.70 7.84
CA LYS A 10 -10.57 5.33 8.38
C LYS A 10 -9.20 4.70 8.12
N GLY A 11 -8.30 5.42 7.47
CA GLY A 11 -6.93 4.99 7.21
C GLY A 11 -5.94 5.52 8.24
N SER A 12 -4.84 4.80 8.46
CA SER A 12 -3.69 5.29 9.23
C SER A 12 -2.55 5.71 8.31
N TYR A 13 -2.18 4.84 7.37
CA TYR A 13 -1.08 5.05 6.43
C TYR A 13 -1.50 4.69 5.01
N VAL A 14 -1.00 5.43 4.03
CA VAL A 14 -1.05 5.05 2.61
C VAL A 14 0.34 4.63 2.17
N LEU A 15 0.48 3.45 1.57
CA LEU A 15 1.73 2.95 1.01
C LEU A 15 1.63 2.95 -0.51
N THR A 16 2.55 3.63 -1.18
CA THR A 16 2.76 3.47 -2.62
C THR A 16 3.81 2.40 -2.85
N ILE A 17 3.42 1.30 -3.48
CA ILE A 17 4.25 0.11 -3.68
C ILE A 17 4.52 -0.04 -5.17
N ALA A 18 5.80 0.00 -5.56
CA ALA A 18 6.26 -0.28 -6.90
C ALA A 18 6.54 -1.78 -7.09
N SER A 19 6.05 -2.34 -8.20
CA SER A 19 6.24 -3.74 -8.58
C SER A 19 6.47 -3.86 -10.08
N THR A 20 7.07 -4.97 -10.53
CA THR A 20 7.34 -5.23 -11.95
C THR A 20 6.09 -5.65 -12.75
N GLY A 21 4.90 -5.66 -12.13
CA GLY A 21 3.64 -5.99 -12.80
C GLY A 21 3.52 -7.45 -13.21
N LYS A 22 4.22 -8.38 -12.55
CA LYS A 22 4.14 -9.81 -12.85
C LYS A 22 2.82 -10.39 -12.35
N GLN A 23 2.39 -11.48 -12.98
CA GLN A 23 1.21 -12.21 -12.55
C GLN A 23 1.36 -12.63 -11.08
N GLY A 24 0.40 -12.23 -10.25
CA GLY A 24 0.38 -12.56 -8.82
C GLY A 24 1.01 -11.51 -7.91
N ASP A 25 1.63 -10.45 -8.42
CA ASP A 25 2.24 -9.39 -7.58
C ASP A 25 1.22 -8.78 -6.62
N LEU A 26 0.05 -8.37 -7.11
CA LEU A 26 -1.02 -7.81 -6.26
C LEU A 26 -1.51 -8.81 -5.19
N ALA A 27 -1.63 -10.10 -5.55
CA ALA A 27 -2.03 -11.14 -4.61
C ALA A 27 -0.97 -11.35 -3.52
N ASN A 28 0.31 -11.29 -3.87
CA ASN A 28 1.41 -11.40 -2.92
C ASN A 28 1.49 -10.18 -2.01
N ILE A 29 1.38 -8.98 -2.56
CA ILE A 29 1.37 -7.70 -1.83
C ILE A 29 0.25 -7.72 -0.79
N THR A 30 -0.99 -7.96 -1.22
CA THR A 30 -2.15 -7.99 -0.33
C THR A 30 -2.04 -9.10 0.73
N LYS A 31 -1.57 -10.30 0.36
CA LYS A 31 -1.32 -11.39 1.32
C LYS A 31 -0.28 -11.03 2.39
N ILE A 32 0.77 -10.27 2.04
CA ILE A 32 1.76 -9.82 3.02
C ILE A 32 1.10 -8.84 4.00
N ILE A 33 0.39 -7.84 3.50
CA ILE A 33 -0.24 -6.79 4.31
C ILE A 33 -1.32 -7.36 5.23
N SER A 34 -2.21 -8.22 4.69
CA SER A 34 -3.32 -8.82 5.44
C SER A 34 -2.90 -9.73 6.60
N LYS A 35 -1.62 -10.12 6.71
CA LYS A 35 -1.10 -10.82 7.89
C LYS A 35 -0.96 -9.92 9.12
N TYR A 36 -0.89 -8.60 8.91
CA TYR A 36 -0.52 -7.63 9.94
C TYR A 36 -1.54 -6.50 10.10
N SER A 37 -2.27 -6.16 9.03
CA SER A 37 -3.30 -5.12 9.04
C SER A 37 -4.42 -5.42 8.06
N ASN A 38 -5.64 -4.97 8.38
CA ASN A 38 -6.71 -4.87 7.40
C ASN A 38 -6.36 -3.82 6.33
N ILE A 39 -6.83 -4.07 5.10
CA ILE A 39 -6.69 -3.16 3.96
C ILE A 39 -7.96 -2.33 3.87
N ALA A 40 -7.85 -1.03 4.09
CA ALA A 40 -8.98 -0.10 4.03
C ALA A 40 -9.32 0.30 2.60
N SER A 41 -8.31 0.41 1.72
CA SER A 41 -8.49 0.58 0.28
C SER A 41 -7.27 0.11 -0.49
N CYS A 42 -7.46 -0.19 -1.78
CA CYS A 42 -6.43 -0.62 -2.71
C CYS A 42 -6.70 0.02 -4.07
N ILE A 43 -5.70 0.69 -4.65
CA ILE A 43 -5.77 1.32 -5.97
C ILE A 43 -4.51 0.95 -6.74
N THR A 44 -4.67 0.37 -7.93
CA THR A 44 -3.55 0.16 -8.85
C THR A 44 -3.52 1.30 -9.85
N LEU A 45 -2.39 2.01 -9.92
CA LEU A 45 -2.13 3.05 -10.90
C LEU A 45 -1.13 2.53 -11.93
N ASP A 46 -1.48 2.73 -13.19
CA ASP A 46 -0.59 2.55 -14.33
C ASP A 46 -0.02 3.92 -14.69
N ILE A 47 1.31 4.05 -14.70
CA ILE A 47 1.95 5.30 -15.09
C ILE A 47 2.67 4.99 -16.40
N ASP A 48 2.03 5.44 -17.49
CA ASP A 48 2.47 5.32 -18.88
C ASP A 48 2.70 3.91 -19.43
N LYS A 49 2.40 3.75 -20.73
CA LYS A 49 2.49 2.44 -21.43
C LYS A 49 3.92 1.89 -21.52
N ASP A 50 4.92 2.72 -21.27
CA ASP A 50 6.33 2.41 -21.47
C ASP A 50 7.08 2.10 -20.15
N GLU A 51 6.48 2.30 -18.96
CA GLU A 51 7.05 1.84 -17.70
C GLU A 51 6.53 0.44 -17.34
N PHE A 52 7.44 -0.53 -17.22
CA PHE A 52 7.14 -1.86 -16.65
C PHE A 52 6.90 -1.83 -15.12
N ILE A 53 6.66 -0.65 -14.54
CA ILE A 53 6.51 -0.46 -13.10
C ILE A 53 5.05 -0.14 -12.78
N ARG A 54 4.39 -1.07 -12.09
CA ARG A 54 3.03 -0.88 -11.58
C ARG A 54 3.09 -0.30 -10.18
N ARG A 55 2.34 0.77 -9.93
CA ARG A 55 2.19 1.35 -8.60
C ARG A 55 0.88 0.88 -7.97
N THR A 56 0.96 0.32 -6.78
CA THR A 56 -0.21 -0.08 -5.97
C THR A 56 -0.23 0.76 -4.72
N LEU A 57 -1.28 1.55 -4.55
CA LEU A 57 -1.55 2.31 -3.34
C LEU A 57 -2.41 1.45 -2.42
N ILE A 58 -1.95 1.23 -1.19
CA ILE A 58 -2.70 0.53 -0.15
C ILE A 58 -2.90 1.46 1.04
N THR A 59 -4.14 1.68 1.44
CA THR A 59 -4.45 2.33 2.72
C THR A 59 -4.61 1.28 3.81
N LEU A 60 -3.82 1.37 4.87
CA LEU A 60 -3.91 0.51 6.06
C LEU A 60 -5.02 1.01 6.99
N ALA A 61 -5.67 0.10 7.71
CA ALA A 61 -6.72 0.44 8.67
C ALA A 61 -6.22 1.40 9.77
N SER A 62 -7.13 2.24 10.29
CA SER A 62 -6.84 3.30 11.28
C SER A 62 -6.15 2.84 12.56
N ASN A 63 -6.28 1.56 12.94
CA ASN A 63 -5.66 0.98 14.13
C ASN A 63 -4.24 0.43 13.90
N THR A 64 -3.64 0.66 12.73
CA THR A 64 -2.29 0.18 12.43
C THR A 64 -1.25 1.01 13.17
N SER A 65 -0.42 0.37 13.98
CA SER A 65 0.68 1.04 14.67
C SER A 65 1.89 1.27 13.75
N LYS A 66 2.79 2.18 14.13
CA LYS A 66 4.05 2.41 13.40
C LYS A 66 4.93 1.14 13.33
N GLN A 67 4.99 0.36 14.41
CA GLN A 67 5.72 -0.91 14.43
C GLN A 67 5.16 -1.94 13.43
N THR A 68 3.82 -2.01 13.31
CA THR A 68 3.15 -2.87 12.33
C THR A 68 3.45 -2.40 10.90
N LEU A 69 3.40 -1.09 10.65
CA LEU A 69 3.78 -0.49 9.37
C LEU A 69 5.22 -0.86 8.99
N ASP A 70 6.18 -0.67 9.89
CA ASP A 70 7.59 -0.96 9.63
C ASP A 70 7.82 -2.46 9.34
N THR A 71 7.07 -3.33 10.03
CA THR A 71 7.06 -4.77 9.75
C THR A 71 6.52 -5.06 8.34
N ILE A 72 5.42 -4.43 7.94
CA ILE A 72 4.83 -4.59 6.60
C ILE A 72 5.84 -4.16 5.52
N ILE A 73 6.46 -2.98 5.67
CA ILE A 73 7.47 -2.47 4.73
C ILE A 73 8.61 -3.46 4.58
N SER A 74 9.20 -3.89 5.70
CA SER A 74 10.29 -4.87 5.67
C SER A 74 9.89 -6.16 4.95
N ARG A 75 8.66 -6.66 5.12
CA ARG A 75 8.19 -7.89 4.46
C ARG A 75 7.95 -7.71 2.97
N LEU A 76 7.50 -6.52 2.54
CA LEU A 76 7.33 -6.18 1.13
C LEU A 76 8.68 -6.07 0.44
N GLU A 77 9.64 -5.35 1.02
CA GLU A 77 10.97 -5.13 0.44
C GLU A 77 11.78 -6.43 0.36
N ASN A 78 11.67 -7.33 1.35
CA ASN A 78 12.24 -8.67 1.30
C ASN A 78 11.66 -9.56 0.17
N LYS A 79 10.61 -9.11 -0.52
CA LYS A 79 9.96 -9.77 -1.65
C LYS A 79 10.08 -8.95 -2.94
N ASP A 80 11.04 -8.03 -3.00
CA ASP A 80 11.30 -7.16 -4.15
C ASP A 80 10.13 -6.21 -4.49
N PHE A 81 9.19 -6.00 -3.57
CA PHE A 81 8.16 -4.96 -3.67
C PHE A 81 8.65 -3.70 -2.96
N LYS A 82 9.05 -2.69 -3.74
CA LYS A 82 9.63 -1.47 -3.19
C LYS A 82 8.53 -0.54 -2.70
N VAL A 83 8.57 -0.15 -1.43
CA VAL A 83 7.71 0.93 -0.91
C VAL A 83 8.38 2.25 -1.27
N VAL A 84 7.78 3.00 -2.18
CA VAL A 84 8.38 4.24 -2.72
C VAL A 84 7.90 5.49 -2.01
N GLU A 85 6.74 5.42 -1.37
CA GLU A 85 6.15 6.54 -0.64
C GLU A 85 5.28 6.01 0.50
N ILE A 86 5.25 6.77 1.59
CA ILE A 86 4.40 6.51 2.75
C ILE A 86 3.78 7.84 3.19
N GLU A 87 2.46 7.91 3.19
CA GLU A 87 1.71 9.04 3.73
C GLU A 87 1.12 8.65 5.09
N ASN A 88 1.15 9.56 6.07
CA ASN A 88 0.58 9.35 7.41
C ASN A 88 -0.68 10.20 7.59
N LEU A 89 -1.83 9.54 7.50
CA LEU A 89 -3.14 10.18 7.55
C LEU A 89 -3.56 10.58 8.99
N ILE A 90 -2.86 10.11 10.02
CA ILE A 90 -3.14 10.47 11.41
C ILE A 90 -2.62 11.87 11.74
N ASN A 91 -1.49 12.27 11.14
CA ASN A 91 -0.82 13.54 11.42
C ASN A 91 -1.30 14.70 10.54
N ASP A 92 -2.08 14.42 9.50
CA ASP A 92 -2.66 15.42 8.59
C ASP A 92 -4.07 15.89 9.04
N LYS A 93 -4.48 15.56 10.28
CA LYS A 93 -5.74 16.00 10.90
C LYS A 93 -5.56 17.19 11.84
#